data_AF-A0A239K8J0-F1
#
_entry.id   AF-A0A239K8J0-F1
#
_cell.length_a   1.000
_cell.length_b   1.000
_cell.length_c   1.000
_cell.angle_alpha   90.00
_cell.angle_beta   90.00
_cell.angle_gamma   90.00
#
_symmetry.space_group_name_H-M   'P 1'
#
loop_
_entity.id
_entity.type
_entity.pdbx_description
1 polymer ?
#
loop_
_entity_poly.entity_id
_entity_poly.type
_entity_poly.pdbx_seq_one_letter_code
_entity_poly.pdbx_strand_id
1 'polypeptide(L)'
;MTRDTPRRHAPPGFWDSLPGALTIIAALALVSVFVLIRERGAHKMTATVTACQFQGAVVKVELLVRNVGREAGPAQIEWAYQDLAGNRVEADPTTVAHLSPGQSVRHEATAPLDIPSSTGTCEVTAVR
;
A
#
# COMPACT_ATOMS: atom_id res chain seq x y z
N MET A 1 13.76 -72.13 -20.28
CA MET A 1 14.62 -71.22 -21.08
C MET A 1 14.71 -69.89 -20.36
N THR A 2 15.87 -69.64 -19.76
CA THR A 2 16.27 -68.42 -19.05
C THR A 2 16.51 -67.28 -20.04
N ARG A 3 16.09 -66.06 -19.71
CA ARG A 3 16.45 -64.86 -20.48
C ARG A 3 16.97 -63.77 -19.54
N ASP A 4 18.23 -63.42 -19.77
CA ASP A 4 19.01 -62.40 -19.10
C ASP A 4 18.34 -61.02 -19.05
N THR A 5 18.52 -60.36 -17.90
CA THR A 5 18.24 -58.94 -17.68
C THR A 5 19.51 -58.13 -17.95
N PRO A 6 19.58 -57.26 -18.97
CA PRO A 6 20.62 -56.25 -19.00
C PRO A 6 20.20 -55.05 -18.14
N ARG A 7 20.93 -54.85 -17.03
CA ARG A 7 20.92 -53.59 -16.26
C ARG A 7 21.28 -52.44 -17.21
N ARG A 8 20.32 -51.62 -17.60
CA ARG A 8 20.60 -50.31 -18.18
C ARG A 8 20.90 -49.34 -17.05
N HIS A 9 22.10 -48.77 -17.05
CA HIS A 9 22.39 -47.54 -16.32
C HIS A 9 21.37 -46.48 -16.73
N ALA A 10 20.66 -45.91 -15.75
CA ALA A 10 19.88 -44.71 -15.96
C ALA A 10 20.85 -43.57 -16.32
N PRO A 11 20.59 -42.77 -17.37
CA PRO A 11 21.30 -41.51 -17.51
C PRO A 11 20.99 -40.63 -16.28
N PRO A 12 21.96 -39.85 -15.77
CA PRO A 12 21.68 -38.87 -14.72
C PRO A 12 20.64 -37.88 -15.26
N GLY A 13 19.39 -38.08 -14.87
CA GLY A 13 18.28 -37.26 -15.31
C GLY A 13 18.31 -35.97 -14.53
N PHE A 14 18.79 -34.89 -15.17
CA PHE A 14 18.38 -33.47 -15.16
C PHE A 14 18.00 -32.75 -13.83
N TRP A 15 17.85 -33.45 -12.72
CA TRP A 15 17.44 -32.94 -11.42
C TRP A 15 18.63 -32.46 -10.57
N ASP A 16 19.86 -32.73 -11.00
CA ASP A 16 21.09 -32.26 -10.33
C ASP A 16 21.59 -30.89 -10.82
N SER A 17 20.85 -30.23 -11.72
CA SER A 17 21.11 -28.84 -12.12
C SER A 17 19.91 -27.98 -11.77
N LEU A 18 19.91 -27.44 -10.55
CA LEU A 18 19.03 -26.34 -10.14
C LEU A 18 19.37 -25.07 -10.94
N PRO A 19 18.45 -24.60 -11.80
CA PRO A 19 17.99 -23.21 -11.67
C PRO A 19 16.46 -23.04 -11.77
N GLY A 20 15.72 -24.12 -12.07
CA GLY A 20 14.28 -24.05 -12.35
C GLY A 20 13.37 -23.95 -11.12
N ALA A 21 13.82 -24.39 -9.94
CA ALA A 21 12.99 -24.34 -8.73
C ALA A 21 12.87 -22.92 -8.14
N LEU A 22 13.93 -22.10 -8.27
CA LEU A 22 13.95 -20.72 -7.78
C LEU A 22 13.03 -19.80 -8.60
N THR A 23 12.92 -20.03 -9.91
CA THR A 23 12.03 -19.26 -10.77
C THR A 23 10.55 -19.54 -10.50
N ILE A 24 10.20 -20.77 -10.12
CA ILE A 24 8.82 -21.13 -9.74
C ILE A 24 8.42 -20.46 -8.42
N ILE A 25 9.31 -20.40 -7.43
CA ILE A 25 9.06 -19.70 -6.17
C ILE A 25 8.93 -18.19 -6.39
N ALA A 26 9.77 -17.60 -7.25
CA ALA A 26 9.68 -16.19 -7.62
C ALA A 26 8.37 -15.86 -8.37
N ALA A 27 7.91 -16.75 -9.27
CA ALA A 27 6.65 -16.61 -9.97
C ALA A 27 5.43 -16.77 -9.04
N LEU A 28 5.48 -17.70 -8.08
CA LEU A 28 4.44 -17.85 -7.04
C LEU A 28 4.41 -16.65 -6.08
N ALA A 29 5.56 -16.08 -5.72
CA ALA A 29 5.64 -14.85 -4.95
C ALA A 29 4.99 -13.68 -5.73
N LEU A 30 5.27 -13.54 -7.02
CA LEU A 30 4.61 -12.55 -7.88
C LEU A 30 3.09 -12.79 -8.01
N VAL A 31 2.63 -14.03 -8.12
CA VAL A 31 1.20 -14.35 -8.19
C VAL A 31 0.52 -14.06 -6.85
N SER A 32 1.17 -14.32 -5.71
CA SER A 32 0.64 -14.02 -4.39
C SER A 32 0.47 -12.52 -4.11
N VAL A 33 1.33 -11.68 -4.70
CA VAL A 33 1.19 -10.21 -4.63
C VAL A 33 0.00 -9.71 -5.47
N PHE A 34 -0.41 -10.44 -6.52
CA PHE A 34 -1.54 -10.04 -7.36
C PHE A 34 -2.93 -10.35 -6.77
N VAL A 35 -3.03 -11.19 -5.72
CA VAL A 35 -4.32 -11.67 -5.21
C VAL A 35 -4.90 -10.82 -4.06
N LEU A 36 -4.12 -10.00 -3.37
CA LEU A 36 -4.57 -9.45 -2.08
C LEU A 36 -5.15 -8.01 -2.06
N ILE A 37 -5.53 -7.41 -3.20
CA ILE A 37 -6.35 -6.17 -3.16
C ILE A 37 -7.42 -6.18 -4.27
N ARG A 38 -8.19 -7.27 -4.38
CA ARG A 38 -9.44 -7.29 -5.16
C ARG A 38 -10.69 -7.28 -4.29
N GLU A 39 -10.66 -6.63 -3.13
CA GLU A 39 -11.87 -6.07 -2.56
C GLU A 39 -12.34 -4.93 -3.47
N ARG A 40 -13.17 -5.29 -4.45
CA ARG A 40 -13.97 -4.36 -5.24
C ARG A 40 -15.18 -3.96 -4.41
N GLY A 41 -14.95 -3.23 -3.32
CA GLY A 41 -15.99 -2.40 -2.74
C GLY A 41 -16.48 -1.42 -3.82
N ALA A 42 -17.79 -1.26 -3.96
CA ALA A 42 -18.37 -0.33 -4.93
C ALA A 42 -17.89 1.11 -4.67
N HIS A 43 -17.81 1.46 -3.39
CA HIS A 43 -17.10 2.63 -2.89
C HIS A 43 -15.71 2.19 -2.40
N LYS A 44 -14.66 2.71 -3.02
CA LYS A 44 -13.28 2.47 -2.59
C LYS A 44 -12.44 3.71 -2.84
N MET A 45 -11.97 4.30 -1.75
CA MET A 45 -11.15 5.50 -1.77
C MET A 45 -9.74 5.16 -1.30
N THR A 46 -8.75 5.87 -1.85
CA THR A 46 -7.36 5.81 -1.40
C THR A 46 -6.88 7.23 -1.19
N ALA A 47 -6.13 7.49 -0.13
CA ALA A 47 -5.48 8.77 0.11
C ALA A 47 -3.99 8.55 0.36
N THR A 48 -3.16 9.43 -0.16
CA THR A 48 -1.70 9.41 0.03
C THR A 48 -1.22 10.80 0.40
N VAL A 49 -0.30 10.90 1.37
CA VAL A 49 0.37 12.16 1.69
C VAL A 49 1.32 12.53 0.54
N THR A 50 1.12 13.69 -0.08
CA THR A 50 2.03 14.24 -1.09
C THR A 50 2.98 15.28 -0.52
N ALA A 51 2.59 15.98 0.56
CA ALA A 51 3.46 16.87 1.29
C ALA A 51 3.04 16.92 2.76
N CYS A 52 4.01 17.18 3.64
CA CYS A 52 3.81 17.38 5.06
C CYS A 52 4.74 18.53 5.47
N GLN A 53 4.17 19.64 5.93
CA GLN A 53 4.88 20.87 6.20
C GLN A 53 4.59 21.32 7.63
N PHE A 54 5.65 21.44 8.43
CA PHE A 54 5.58 21.96 9.78
C PHE A 54 5.95 23.45 9.75
N GLN A 55 5.00 24.31 10.10
CA GLN A 55 5.12 25.77 10.03
C GLN A 55 4.95 26.38 11.42
N GLY A 56 5.93 26.13 12.30
CA GLY A 56 5.89 26.62 13.68
C GLY A 56 4.79 25.92 14.45
N ALA A 57 3.67 26.58 14.72
CA ALA A 57 2.58 26.07 15.55
C ALA A 57 1.51 25.27 14.78
N VAL A 58 1.70 25.04 13.48
CA VAL A 58 0.73 24.32 12.63
C VAL A 58 1.45 23.32 11.75
N VAL A 59 0.85 22.14 11.59
CA VAL A 59 1.22 21.19 10.53
C VAL A 59 0.19 21.25 9.42
N LYS A 60 0.67 21.28 8.18
CA LYS A 60 -0.11 21.26 6.95
C LYS A 60 0.20 19.98 6.19
N VAL A 61 -0.83 19.21 5.88
CA VAL A 61 -0.73 18.00 5.07
C VAL A 61 -1.42 18.21 3.73
N GLU A 62 -0.73 17.88 2.65
CA GLU A 62 -1.32 17.76 1.33
C GLU A 62 -1.59 16.28 1.04
N LEU A 63 -2.82 15.97 0.69
CA LEU A 63 -3.34 14.64 0.43
C LEU A 63 -3.75 14.55 -1.05
N LEU A 64 -3.31 13.50 -1.74
CA LEU A 64 -3.88 13.09 -3.01
C LEU A 64 -4.90 11.99 -2.76
N VAL A 65 -6.17 12.30 -3.01
CA VAL A 65 -7.30 11.42 -2.75
C VAL A 65 -7.85 10.94 -4.08
N ARG A 66 -8.05 9.63 -4.21
CA ARG A 66 -8.48 9.00 -5.45
C ARG A 66 -9.61 8.02 -5.19
N ASN A 67 -10.65 8.10 -6.01
CA ASN A 67 -11.65 7.06 -6.09
C ASN A 67 -11.15 5.95 -7.02
N VAL A 68 -10.84 4.80 -6.44
CA VAL A 68 -10.43 3.57 -7.14
C VAL A 68 -11.57 2.54 -7.19
N GLY A 69 -12.75 2.91 -6.67
CA GLY A 69 -13.98 2.16 -6.73
C GLY A 69 -14.72 2.32 -8.07
N ARG A 70 -15.97 1.87 -8.07
CA ARG A 70 -16.86 1.89 -9.25
C ARG A 70 -18.01 2.88 -9.13
N GLU A 71 -18.25 3.38 -7.93
CA GLU A 71 -19.32 4.33 -7.64
C GLU A 71 -18.75 5.65 -7.15
N ALA A 72 -19.45 6.74 -7.47
CA ALA A 72 -19.11 8.04 -6.92
C ALA A 72 -19.44 8.09 -5.42
N GLY A 73 -18.65 8.82 -4.64
CA GLY A 73 -18.87 8.92 -3.20
C GLY A 73 -17.97 9.98 -2.57
N PRO A 74 -18.30 10.47 -1.36
CA PRO A 74 -17.37 11.26 -0.57
C PRO A 74 -16.27 10.35 -0.01
N ALA A 75 -15.20 10.95 0.51
CA ALA A 75 -14.17 10.24 1.27
C ALA A 75 -13.95 10.93 2.61
N GLN A 76 -13.98 10.16 3.70
CA GLN A 76 -13.54 10.61 5.02
C GLN A 76 -12.12 10.10 5.26
N ILE A 77 -11.21 11.01 5.62
CA ILE A 77 -9.79 10.73 5.74
C ILE A 77 -9.36 11.06 7.16
N GLU A 78 -8.83 10.05 7.83
CA GLU A 78 -8.15 10.18 9.12
C GLU A 78 -6.64 10.22 8.84
N TRP A 79 -5.93 11.11 9.51
CA TRP A 79 -4.50 11.29 9.34
C TRP A 79 -3.87 11.68 10.68
N ALA A 80 -2.59 11.36 10.82
CA ALA A 80 -1.82 11.66 12.01
C ALA A 80 -0.47 12.25 11.63
N TYR A 81 0.16 12.90 12.60
CA TYR A 81 1.55 13.33 12.49
C TYR A 81 2.36 12.81 13.68
N GLN A 82 3.67 12.70 13.48
CA GLN A 82 4.59 12.38 14.56
C GLN A 82 5.15 13.68 15.16
N ASP A 83 5.03 13.82 16.48
CA ASP A 83 5.60 14.95 17.21
C ASP A 83 7.13 14.82 17.40
N LEU A 84 7.75 15.84 17.98
CA LEU A 84 9.20 15.84 18.26
C LEU A 84 9.63 14.81 19.31
N ALA A 85 8.70 14.32 20.13
CA ALA A 85 8.94 13.26 21.10
C ALA A 85 8.74 11.86 20.50
N GLY A 86 8.36 11.77 19.22
CA GLY A 86 8.11 10.52 18.52
C GLY A 86 6.70 9.96 18.74
N ASN A 87 5.82 10.67 19.43
CA ASN A 87 4.44 10.25 19.63
C ASN A 87 3.62 10.49 18.37
N ARG A 88 2.69 9.57 18.11
CA ARG A 88 1.69 9.76 17.05
C ARG A 88 0.51 10.56 17.60
N VAL A 89 0.19 11.66 16.92
CA VAL A 89 -0.93 12.54 17.25
C VAL A 89 -1.95 12.47 16.12
N GLU A 90 -3.16 11.99 16.42
CA GLU A 90 -4.27 12.00 15.47
C GLU A 90 -4.76 13.43 15.26
N ALA A 91 -4.95 13.80 14.00
CA ALA A 91 -5.56 15.07 13.63
C ALA A 91 -7.07 14.88 13.40
N ASP A 92 -7.79 16.00 13.33
CA ASP A 92 -9.21 15.97 13.02
C ASP A 92 -9.45 15.36 11.63
N PRO A 93 -10.46 14.47 11.50
CA PRO A 93 -10.77 13.83 10.24
C PRO A 93 -11.27 14.89 9.23
N THR A 94 -10.88 14.72 7.98
CA THR A 94 -11.27 15.63 6.90
C THR A 94 -12.13 14.92 5.86
N THR A 95 -13.08 15.65 5.27
CA THR A 95 -14.00 15.10 4.27
C THR A 95 -13.73 15.72 2.92
N VAL A 96 -13.55 14.86 1.92
CA VAL A 96 -13.45 15.25 0.52
C VAL A 96 -14.79 15.02 -0.17
N ALA A 97 -15.22 16.03 -0.94
CA ALA A 97 -16.47 16.00 -1.68
C ALA A 97 -16.52 14.84 -2.69
N HIS A 98 -17.73 14.56 -3.20
CA HIS A 98 -18.00 13.43 -4.09
C HIS A 98 -16.98 13.31 -5.25
N LEU A 99 -16.23 12.21 -5.26
CA LEU A 99 -15.30 11.85 -6.31
C LEU A 99 -15.93 10.81 -7.23
N SER A 100 -15.94 11.09 -8.53
CA SER A 100 -16.34 10.12 -9.56
C SER A 100 -15.32 8.98 -9.65
N PRO A 101 -15.71 7.79 -10.14
CA PRO A 101 -14.77 6.68 -10.34
C PRO A 101 -13.57 7.10 -11.20
N GLY A 102 -12.36 6.82 -10.71
CA GLY A 102 -11.10 7.20 -11.36
C GLY A 102 -10.65 8.64 -11.12
N GLN A 103 -11.51 9.51 -10.59
CA GLN A 103 -11.17 10.89 -10.26
C GLN A 103 -10.14 10.94 -9.12
N SER A 104 -9.23 11.89 -9.22
CA SER A 104 -8.32 12.25 -8.13
C SER A 104 -8.45 13.74 -7.83
N VAL A 105 -8.27 14.11 -6.56
CA VAL A 105 -8.24 15.49 -6.12
C VAL A 105 -7.11 15.70 -5.12
N ARG A 106 -6.53 16.90 -5.14
CA ARG A 106 -5.63 17.34 -4.08
C ARG A 106 -6.45 18.00 -2.99
N HIS A 107 -6.25 17.56 -1.76
CA HIS A 107 -6.91 18.08 -0.59
C HIS A 107 -5.87 18.52 0.43
N GLU A 108 -6.12 19.63 1.08
CA GLU A 108 -5.22 20.20 2.08
C GLU A 108 -5.93 20.20 3.43
N ALA A 109 -5.24 19.71 4.46
CA ALA A 109 -5.70 19.76 5.83
C ALA A 109 -4.61 20.32 6.73
N THR A 110 -5.02 20.94 7.84
CA THR A 110 -4.11 21.51 8.83
C THR A 110 -4.50 21.04 10.22
N ALA A 111 -3.52 20.94 11.10
CA ALA A 111 -3.74 20.69 12.52
C ALA A 111 -2.81 21.59 13.36
N PRO A 112 -3.29 22.10 14.51
CA PRO A 112 -2.42 22.80 15.44
C PRO A 112 -1.40 21.83 16.06
N LEU A 113 -0.23 22.35 16.40
CA LEU A 113 0.82 21.64 17.11
C LEU A 113 0.87 22.14 18.55
N ASP A 114 0.88 21.22 19.50
CA ASP A 114 1.03 21.56 20.93
C ASP A 114 2.40 22.19 21.22
N ILE A 115 3.43 21.77 20.48
CA ILE A 115 4.79 22.31 20.55
C ILE A 115 5.19 22.75 19.14
N PRO A 116 5.63 24.01 18.96
CA PRO A 116 6.08 24.47 17.65
C PRO A 116 7.23 23.62 17.09
N SER A 117 7.10 23.20 15.82
CA SER A 117 8.10 22.40 15.13
C SER A 117 8.31 22.87 13.68
N SER A 118 9.48 22.56 13.13
CA SER A 118 9.82 22.71 11.71
C SER A 118 10.07 21.38 11.00
N THR A 119 10.01 20.26 11.74
CA THR A 119 10.26 18.91 11.23
C THR A 119 9.24 17.90 11.77
N GLY A 120 9.05 16.82 11.04
CA GLY A 120 8.18 15.70 11.42
C GLY A 120 7.71 14.90 10.21
N THR A 121 6.82 13.96 10.44
CA THR A 121 6.22 13.10 9.41
C THR A 121 4.69 13.11 9.55
N CYS A 122 4.00 12.92 8.44
CA CYS A 122 2.54 12.76 8.40
C CYS A 122 2.21 11.40 7.78
N GLU A 123 1.15 10.76 8.24
CA GLU A 123 0.62 9.53 7.67
C GLU A 123 -0.91 9.56 7.56
N VAL A 124 -1.44 8.89 6.54
CA VAL A 124 -2.88 8.61 6.46
C VAL A 124 -3.15 7.37 7.31
N THR A 125 -4.09 7.46 8.25
CA THR A 125 -4.36 6.41 9.23
C THR A 125 -5.61 5.60 8.86
N ALA A 126 -6.59 6.23 8.21
CA ALA A 126 -7.72 5.54 7.61
C ALA A 126 -8.34 6.34 6.45
N VAL A 127 -9.04 5.62 5.56
CA VAL A 127 -9.87 6.20 4.50
C VAL A 127 -11.19 5.43 4.46
N ARG A 128 -12.32 6.14 4.53
CA ARG A 128 -13.68 5.58 4.52
C ARG A 128 -14.56 6.24 3.46
#